data_AF-A0A3D1CWB8-F1
#
_entry.id   AF-A0A3D1CWB8-F1
#
_cell.length_a   1.000
_cell.length_b   1.000
_cell.length_c   1.000
_cell.angle_alpha   90.00
_cell.angle_beta   90.00
_cell.angle_gamma   90.00
#
_symmetry.space_group_name_H-M   'P 1'
#
loop_
_entity.id
_entity.type
_entity.pdbx_description
1 polymer ?
#
loop_
_entity_poly.entity_id
_entity_poly.type
_entity_poly.pdbx_seq_one_letter_code
_entity_poly.pdbx_strand_id
1 'polypeptide(L)'
;WVKLSERNLNPNIPAKFGYGIILLGIGYLITRFGLYNHNEAYLVPLWIIIAIYFFHTVGELFISPIGLSMVTKLAPEKLSGTLMGAWFLSFSGSNFLGGQLAKLTNSSDAVVDGAANAESLTRYIDVYTSFGLIAVAAGLLVL
;
A
#
# COMPACT_ATOMS: atom_id res chain seq x y z
N TRP A 1 -2.71 -14.84 -13.79
CA TRP A 1 -3.91 -15.59 -13.40
C TRP A 1 -4.39 -16.59 -14.45
N VAL A 2 -4.57 -16.20 -15.72
CA VAL A 2 -5.00 -17.13 -16.80
C VAL A 2 -4.12 -18.38 -16.86
N LYS A 3 -2.79 -18.21 -16.95
CA LYS A 3 -1.81 -19.31 -16.93
C LYS A 3 -1.83 -20.18 -15.65
N LEU A 4 -2.26 -19.64 -14.50
CA LEU A 4 -2.41 -20.40 -13.25
C LEU A 4 -3.74 -21.17 -13.23
N SER A 5 -4.78 -20.62 -13.86
CA SER A 5 -6.06 -21.29 -14.09
C SER A 5 -5.91 -22.50 -15.00
N GLU A 6 -5.11 -22.38 -16.06
CA GLU A 6 -4.76 -23.50 -16.96
C GLU A 6 -4.02 -24.63 -16.24
N ARG A 7 -3.38 -24.33 -15.09
CA ARG A 7 -2.64 -25.29 -14.26
C ARG A 7 -3.41 -25.73 -13.01
N ASN A 8 -4.69 -25.37 -12.86
CA ASN A 8 -5.50 -25.60 -11.64
C ASN A 8 -4.89 -25.06 -10.34
N LEU A 9 -4.00 -24.07 -10.42
CA LEU A 9 -3.33 -23.43 -9.28
C LEU A 9 -3.86 -22.00 -9.06
N ASN A 10 -5.07 -21.71 -9.52
CA ASN A 10 -5.65 -20.38 -9.42
C ASN A 10 -6.18 -20.15 -8.00
N PRO A 11 -5.60 -19.21 -7.23
CA PRO A 11 -6.09 -18.93 -5.88
C PRO A 11 -7.52 -18.39 -5.92
N ASN A 12 -8.24 -18.56 -4.81
CA ASN A 12 -9.55 -17.94 -4.65
C ASN A 12 -9.44 -16.40 -4.69
N ILE A 13 -10.57 -15.73 -4.89
CA ILE A 13 -10.59 -14.26 -5.04
C ILE A 13 -10.01 -13.54 -3.80
N PRO A 14 -10.37 -13.90 -2.55
CA PRO A 14 -9.77 -13.33 -1.35
C PRO A 14 -8.24 -13.51 -1.31
N ALA A 15 -7.73 -14.69 -1.64
CA ALA A 15 -6.30 -14.94 -1.61
C ALA A 15 -5.52 -14.04 -2.57
N LYS A 16 -6.09 -13.75 -3.76
CA LYS A 16 -5.50 -12.79 -4.70
C LYS A 16 -5.43 -11.37 -4.14
N PHE A 17 -6.45 -10.94 -3.41
CA PHE A 17 -6.41 -9.67 -2.66
C PHE A 17 -5.35 -9.72 -1.56
N GLY A 18 -5.28 -10.81 -0.78
CA GLY A 18 -4.29 -11.01 0.27
C GLY A 18 -2.86 -10.86 -0.25
N TYR A 19 -2.52 -11.52 -1.37
CA TYR A 19 -1.19 -11.35 -2.00
C TYR A 19 -0.90 -9.91 -2.42
N GLY A 20 -1.89 -9.20 -2.98
CA GLY A 20 -1.73 -7.80 -3.33
C GLY A 20 -1.44 -6.92 -2.11
N ILE A 21 -2.21 -7.09 -1.03
CA ILE A 21 -2.04 -6.32 0.22
C ILE A 21 -0.68 -6.63 0.88
N ILE A 22 -0.23 -7.89 0.87
CA ILE A 22 1.10 -8.26 1.36
C ILE A 22 2.20 -7.57 0.56
N LEU A 23 2.09 -7.51 -0.77
CA LEU A 23 3.06 -6.81 -1.61
C LEU A 23 3.11 -5.30 -1.32
N LEU A 24 1.96 -4.66 -1.11
CA LEU A 24 1.90 -3.26 -0.66
C LEU A 24 2.60 -3.10 0.70
N GLY A 25 2.35 -4.01 1.65
CA GLY A 25 2.99 -3.99 2.95
C GLY A 25 4.51 -4.18 2.90
N ILE A 26 5.00 -5.09 2.04
CA ILE A 26 6.43 -5.27 1.77
C ILE A 26 7.05 -3.98 1.21
N GLY A 27 6.35 -3.30 0.29
CA GLY A 27 6.79 -2.00 -0.24
C GLY A 27 7.07 -0.98 0.87
N TYR A 28 6.14 -0.83 1.81
CA TYR A 28 6.37 0.02 2.98
C TYR A 28 7.52 -0.46 3.88
N LEU A 29 7.66 -1.76 4.12
CA LEU A 29 8.74 -2.29 4.96
C LEU A 29 10.14 -2.08 4.38
N ILE A 30 10.27 -1.92 3.05
CA ILE A 30 11.55 -1.62 2.40
C ILE A 30 12.09 -0.25 2.83
N THR A 31 11.24 0.68 3.25
CA THR A 31 11.68 2.00 3.77
C THR A 31 12.61 1.86 4.97
N ARG A 32 12.52 0.76 5.74
CA ARG A 32 13.40 0.47 6.88
C ARG A 32 14.87 0.34 6.49
N PHE A 33 15.17 -0.08 5.26
CA PHE A 33 16.55 -0.09 4.75
C PHE A 33 17.15 1.31 4.65
N GLY A 34 16.33 2.36 4.66
CA GLY A 34 16.74 3.76 4.69
C GLY A 34 17.55 4.11 5.92
N LEU A 35 17.29 3.48 7.08
CA LEU A 35 18.07 3.68 8.31
C LEU A 35 19.53 3.22 8.19
N TYR A 36 19.80 2.24 7.32
CA TYR A 36 21.14 1.66 7.20
C TYR A 36 21.95 2.22 6.02
N ASN A 37 21.28 2.88 5.06
CA ASN A 37 21.88 3.29 3.79
C ASN A 37 21.78 4.80 3.52
N HIS A 38 21.35 5.60 4.50
CA HIS A 38 21.28 7.05 4.31
C HIS A 38 22.68 7.69 4.25
N ASN A 39 22.78 8.84 3.59
CA ASN A 39 24.00 9.65 3.61
C ASN A 39 24.09 10.56 4.86
N GLU A 40 25.14 11.37 4.98
CA GLU A 40 25.32 12.34 6.07
C GLU A 40 24.21 13.40 6.14
N ALA A 41 23.48 13.62 5.04
CA ALA A 41 22.31 14.50 4.96
C ALA A 41 20.98 13.77 5.23
N TYR A 42 21.01 12.51 5.69
CA TYR A 42 19.85 11.65 5.96
C TYR A 42 18.96 11.38 4.72
N LEU A 43 19.53 11.49 3.53
CA LEU A 43 18.87 11.13 2.27
C LEU A 43 19.04 9.65 1.99
N VAL A 44 17.95 8.98 1.58
CA VAL A 44 17.95 7.56 1.22
C VAL A 44 18.36 7.36 -0.26
N PRO A 45 19.02 6.24 -0.58
CA PRO A 45 19.44 5.94 -1.94
C PRO A 45 18.24 5.63 -2.85
N LEU A 46 18.38 5.97 -4.13
CA LEU A 46 17.30 5.87 -5.12
C LEU A 46 16.74 4.45 -5.29
N TRP A 47 17.55 3.42 -5.07
CA TRP A 47 17.11 2.03 -5.20
C TRP A 47 15.96 1.67 -4.24
N ILE A 48 15.90 2.31 -3.06
CA ILE A 48 14.81 2.12 -2.09
C ILE A 48 13.50 2.61 -2.68
N ILE A 49 13.51 3.79 -3.30
CA ILE A 49 12.34 4.38 -3.96
C ILE A 49 11.89 3.47 -5.12
N ILE A 50 12.83 3.03 -5.96
CA ILE A 50 12.53 2.11 -7.08
C ILE A 50 11.87 0.83 -6.57
N ALA A 51 12.40 0.25 -5.48
CA ALA A 51 11.85 -0.96 -4.88
C ALA A 51 10.44 -0.73 -4.32
N ILE A 52 10.20 0.37 -3.58
CA ILE A 52 8.85 0.72 -3.08
C ILE A 52 7.85 0.77 -4.23
N TYR A 53 8.15 1.53 -5.29
CA TYR A 53 7.26 1.65 -6.45
C TYR A 53 7.04 0.31 -7.14
N PHE A 54 8.08 -0.50 -7.30
CA PHE A 54 7.95 -1.84 -7.89
C PHE A 54 6.95 -2.70 -7.10
N PHE A 55 7.12 -2.81 -5.78
CA PHE A 55 6.22 -3.63 -4.96
C PHE A 55 4.80 -3.05 -4.90
N HIS A 56 4.65 -1.73 -4.82
CA HIS A 56 3.35 -1.08 -4.80
C HIS A 56 2.60 -1.29 -6.12
N THR A 57 3.25 -1.04 -7.25
CA THR A 57 2.63 -1.23 -8.57
C THR A 57 2.28 -2.69 -8.82
N VAL A 58 3.14 -3.65 -8.46
CA VAL A 58 2.82 -5.07 -8.59
C VAL A 58 1.65 -5.45 -7.69
N GLY A 59 1.57 -4.94 -6.45
CA GLY A 59 0.43 -5.14 -5.57
C GLY A 59 -0.87 -4.56 -6.15
N GLU A 60 -0.83 -3.36 -6.73
CA GLU A 60 -1.98 -2.73 -7.37
C GLU A 60 -2.48 -3.51 -8.59
N LEU A 61 -1.58 -4.12 -9.36
CA LEU A 61 -1.94 -5.00 -10.48
C LEU A 61 -2.71 -6.25 -10.03
N PHE A 62 -2.53 -6.68 -8.78
CA PHE A 62 -3.26 -7.81 -8.21
C PHE A 62 -4.68 -7.39 -7.80
N ILE A 63 -4.86 -6.18 -7.28
CA ILE A 63 -6.10 -5.72 -6.65
C ILE A 63 -7.05 -5.04 -7.65
N SER A 64 -6.51 -4.19 -8.54
CA SER A 64 -7.30 -3.34 -9.45
C SER A 64 -8.30 -4.07 -10.36
N PRO A 65 -7.97 -5.20 -11.04
CA PRO A 65 -8.95 -5.89 -11.89
C PRO A 65 -10.01 -6.65 -11.07
N ILE A 66 -9.71 -6.96 -9.82
CA ILE A 66 -10.59 -7.79 -8.98
C ILE A 66 -11.67 -6.94 -8.32
N GLY A 67 -11.32 -5.76 -7.81
CA GLY A 67 -12.26 -4.85 -7.16
C GLY A 67 -13.46 -4.50 -8.04
N LEU A 68 -13.20 -3.97 -9.24
CA LEU A 68 -14.26 -3.58 -10.18
C LEU A 68 -15.05 -4.79 -10.70
N SER A 69 -14.38 -5.92 -10.95
CA SER A 69 -15.06 -7.15 -11.39
C SER A 69 -16.00 -7.72 -10.32
N MET A 70 -15.71 -7.53 -9.03
CA MET A 70 -16.55 -8.05 -7.95
C MET A 70 -17.80 -7.22 -7.74
N VAL A 71 -17.67 -5.89 -7.79
CA VAL A 71 -18.82 -4.98 -7.67
C VAL A 71 -19.84 -5.25 -8.77
N THR A 72 -19.38 -5.45 -10.01
CA THR A 72 -20.26 -5.74 -11.14
C THR A 72 -20.87 -7.14 -11.10
N LYS A 73 -20.13 -8.15 -10.62
CA LYS A 73 -20.64 -9.54 -10.52
C LYS A 73 -21.59 -9.79 -9.37
N LEU A 74 -21.41 -9.10 -8.25
CA LEU A 74 -22.22 -9.30 -7.03
C LEU A 74 -23.38 -8.32 -6.92
N ALA A 75 -23.43 -7.29 -7.77
CA ALA A 75 -24.51 -6.32 -7.76
C ALA A 75 -25.82 -6.92 -8.27
N PRO A 76 -26.93 -6.80 -7.51
CA PRO A 76 -28.27 -7.04 -8.05
C PRO A 76 -28.55 -6.06 -9.19
N GLU A 77 -29.19 -6.51 -10.28
CA GLU A 77 -29.43 -5.68 -11.47
C GLU A 77 -30.04 -4.31 -11.15
N LYS A 78 -31.00 -4.30 -10.21
CA LYS A 78 -31.72 -3.10 -9.76
C LYS A 78 -30.90 -2.13 -8.91
N LEU A 79 -29.76 -2.57 -8.36
CA LEU A 79 -28.91 -1.79 -7.43
C LEU A 79 -27.48 -1.58 -7.96
N SER A 80 -27.23 -1.96 -9.21
CA SER A 80 -25.92 -1.83 -9.87
C SER A 80 -25.35 -0.40 -9.81
N GLY A 81 -26.19 0.61 -10.07
CA GLY A 81 -25.81 2.02 -9.96
C GLY A 81 -25.46 2.44 -8.52
N THR A 82 -26.24 1.99 -7.52
CA THR A 82 -26.00 2.30 -6.11
C THR A 82 -24.70 1.67 -5.60
N LEU A 83 -24.43 0.42 -5.98
CA LEU A 83 -23.19 -0.28 -5.58
C LEU A 83 -21.95 0.28 -6.27
N MET A 84 -22.07 0.72 -7.52
CA MET A 84 -21.00 1.47 -8.18
C MET A 84 -20.76 2.83 -7.50
N GLY A 85 -21.82 3.52 -7.07
CA GLY A 85 -21.71 4.73 -6.25
C GLY A 85 -20.98 4.48 -4.93
N ALA A 86 -21.33 3.39 -4.22
CA ALA A 86 -20.66 2.99 -2.99
C ALA A 86 -19.17 2.64 -3.21
N TRP A 87 -18.84 2.03 -4.35
CA TRP A 87 -17.46 1.74 -4.76
C TRP A 87 -16.64 3.02 -5.00
N PHE A 88 -17.19 4.03 -5.67
CA PHE A 88 -16.49 5.32 -5.80
C PHE A 88 -16.40 6.07 -4.47
N LEU A 89 -17.42 5.96 -3.61
CA LEU A 89 -17.41 6.56 -2.29
C LEU A 89 -16.31 5.95 -1.40
N SER A 90 -16.07 4.64 -1.48
CA SER A 90 -14.99 4.00 -0.73
C SER A 90 -13.61 4.48 -1.19
N PHE A 91 -13.40 4.77 -2.47
CA PHE A 91 -12.17 5.43 -2.94
C PHE A 91 -12.01 6.84 -2.36
N SER A 92 -13.07 7.63 -2.32
CA SER A 92 -13.04 8.97 -1.72
C SER A 92 -12.66 8.89 -0.23
N GLY A 93 -13.30 7.99 0.52
CA GLY A 93 -12.96 7.74 1.92
C GLY A 93 -11.52 7.25 2.11
N SER A 94 -11.03 6.38 1.22
CA SER A 94 -9.66 5.88 1.25
C SER A 94 -8.64 6.99 1.00
N ASN A 95 -8.90 7.90 0.06
CA ASN A 95 -8.03 9.05 -0.20
C ASN A 95 -8.03 10.04 0.97
N PHE A 96 -9.20 10.29 1.58
CA PHE A 96 -9.29 11.11 2.79
C PHE A 96 -8.47 10.53 3.94
N LEU A 97 -8.62 9.23 4.21
CA LEU A 97 -7.82 8.52 5.21
C LEU A 97 -6.32 8.55 4.86
N GLY A 98 -5.97 8.34 3.59
CA GLY A 98 -4.59 8.46 3.10
C GLY A 98 -3.98 9.83 3.38
N GLY A 99 -4.75 10.92 3.18
CA GLY A 99 -4.32 12.27 3.52
C GLY A 99 -4.13 12.48 5.02
N GLN A 100 -4.99 11.90 5.87
CA GLN A 100 -4.85 11.94 7.33
C GLN A 100 -3.61 11.16 7.79
N LEU A 101 -3.34 10.01 7.19
CA LEU A 101 -2.16 9.19 7.46
C LEU A 101 -0.87 9.89 7.01
N ALA A 102 -0.90 10.59 5.87
CA ALA A 102 0.23 11.39 5.40
C ALA A 102 0.62 12.50 6.38
N LYS A 103 -0.33 13.11 7.10
CA LYS A 103 -0.02 14.10 8.15
C LYS A 103 0.79 13.52 9.31
N LEU A 104 0.71 12.22 9.57
CA LEU A 104 1.55 11.57 10.60
C LEU A 104 3.04 11.59 10.21
N THR A 105 3.31 11.69 8.91
CA THR A 105 4.67 11.80 8.34
C THR A 105 5.22 13.22 8.33
N ASN A 106 4.43 14.25 8.69
CA ASN A 106 4.94 15.61 8.79
C ASN A 106 5.91 15.73 9.97
N SER A 107 7.10 16.24 9.68
CA SER A 107 8.00 16.84 10.66
C SER A 107 7.64 18.33 10.79
N SER A 108 7.41 18.78 12.02
CA SER A 108 7.23 20.21 12.34
C SER A 108 8.51 20.97 11.97
N ASP A 109 8.39 21.97 11.11
CA ASP A 109 9.42 22.92 10.68
C ASP A 109 10.82 22.33 10.40
N ALA A 110 11.13 22.19 9.10
CA ALA A 110 12.47 21.99 8.59
C ALA A 110 13.36 23.20 8.93
N VAL A 111 13.81 23.30 10.18
CA VAL A 111 14.96 24.13 10.56
C VAL A 111 16.20 23.37 10.11
N VAL A 112 17.08 24.08 9.41
CA VAL A 112 18.33 23.60 8.79
C VAL A 112 19.35 23.22 9.88
N ASP A 113 19.05 22.19 10.65
CA ASP A 113 19.96 21.58 11.62
C ASP A 113 19.99 20.06 11.40
N GLY A 114 21.20 19.49 11.38
CA GLY A 114 21.40 18.07 11.04
C GLY A 114 20.65 17.10 11.96
N ALA A 115 20.34 17.53 13.19
CA ALA A 115 19.52 16.78 14.14
C ALA A 115 18.04 16.65 13.69
N ALA A 116 17.48 17.68 13.04
CA ALA A 116 16.07 17.68 12.58
C ALA A 116 15.83 16.70 11.43
N ASN A 117 16.85 16.50 10.57
CA ASN A 117 16.77 15.56 9.44
C ASN A 117 16.83 14.09 9.91
N ALA A 118 17.59 13.81 10.97
CA ALA A 118 17.65 12.48 11.58
C ALA A 118 16.31 12.05 12.20
N GLU A 119 15.67 12.98 12.92
CA GLU A 119 14.35 12.76 13.51
C GLU A 119 13.28 12.58 12.43
N SER A 120 13.34 13.39 11.37
CA SER A 120 12.43 13.29 10.22
C SER A 120 12.55 11.92 9.54
N LEU A 121 13.76 11.45 9.24
CA LEU A 121 13.99 10.12 8.63
C LEU A 121 13.41 9.00 9.50
N THR A 122 13.68 9.05 10.81
CA THR A 122 13.19 8.05 11.76
C THR A 122 11.66 8.04 11.78
N ARG A 123 11.03 9.21 11.84
CA ARG A 123 9.58 9.35 11.83
C ARG A 123 8.93 8.80 10.56
N TYR A 124 9.48 9.10 9.38
CA TYR A 124 9.00 8.52 8.12
C TYR A 124 9.03 6.99 8.16
N ILE A 125 10.15 6.43 8.63
CA ILE A 125 10.36 4.99 8.66
C ILE A 125 9.46 4.31 9.68
N ASP A 126 9.23 4.91 10.85
CA ASP A 126 8.34 4.36 11.87
C ASP A 126 6.88 4.32 11.40
N VAL A 127 6.42 5.39 10.77
CA VAL A 127 5.06 5.48 10.23
C VAL A 127 4.87 4.47 9.10
N TYR A 128 5.80 4.42 8.13
CA TYR A 128 5.73 3.46 7.03
C TYR A 128 5.90 2.01 7.51
N THR A 129 6.77 1.74 8.49
CA THR A 129 6.89 0.40 9.07
C THR A 129 5.59 -0.02 9.74
N SER A 130 4.93 0.87 10.47
CA SER A 130 3.63 0.60 11.08
C SER A 130 2.56 0.27 10.03
N PHE A 131 2.50 1.04 8.94
CA PHE A 131 1.57 0.76 7.83
C PHE A 131 1.90 -0.55 7.12
N GLY A 132 3.19 -0.83 6.91
CA GLY A 132 3.66 -2.07 6.30
C GLY A 132 3.27 -3.29 7.12
N LEU A 133 3.46 -3.26 8.44
CA LEU A 133 3.08 -4.35 9.34
C LEU A 133 1.57 -4.57 9.37
N ILE A 134 0.78 -3.49 9.46
CA ILE A 134 -0.70 -3.59 9.43
C ILE A 134 -1.17 -4.18 8.10
N ALA A 135 -0.60 -3.74 6.97
CA ALA A 135 -0.92 -4.27 5.66
C ALA A 135 -0.56 -5.76 5.54
N VAL A 136 0.65 -6.16 5.94
CA VAL A 136 1.05 -7.59 5.92
C VAL A 136 0.13 -8.42 6.81
N ALA A 137 -0.19 -7.97 8.02
CA ALA A 137 -1.10 -8.68 8.93
C ALA A 137 -2.52 -8.81 8.35
N ALA A 138 -3.05 -7.73 7.77
CA ALA A 138 -4.35 -7.76 7.10
C ALA A 138 -4.35 -8.69 5.88
N GLY A 139 -3.29 -8.67 5.08
CA GLY A 139 -3.14 -9.55 3.94
C GLY A 139 -3.06 -11.03 4.34
N LEU A 140 -2.33 -11.36 5.41
CA LEU A 140 -2.26 -12.71 5.97
C LEU A 140 -3.59 -13.19 6.56
N LEU A 141 -4.38 -12.29 7.15
CA LEU A 141 -5.70 -12.62 7.68
C LEU A 141 -6.71 -12.96 6.57
N VAL A 142 -6.53 -12.38 5.38
CA VAL A 142 -7.39 -12.59 4.21
C VAL A 142 -7.02 -13.86 3.42
N LEU A 143 -5.77 -14.35 3.55
CA LEU A 143 -5.30 -15.61 2.96
C LEU A 143 -5.92 -16.83 3.67
#